data_AF-A0A372DJ90-F1
#
_entry.id   AF-A0A372DJ90-F1
#
_cell.length_a   1.000
_cell.length_b   1.000
_cell.length_c   1.000
_cell.angle_alpha   90.00
_cell.angle_beta   90.00
_cell.angle_gamma   90.00
#
_symmetry.space_group_name_H-M   'P 1'
#
loop_
_entity.id
_entity.type
_entity.pdbx_description
1 polymer ?
#
loop_
_entity_poly.entity_id
_entity_poly.type
_entity_poly.pdbx_seq_one_letter_code
_entity_poly.pdbx_strand_id
1 'polypeptide(L)'
;MHSGFLATAAALLLAACATTAPDDAGPPPTAASAVDAYHIGVDDMVQVSVWQNPDLGITAPVRPDGMISVPLIGDVQAGGRTPPEVAKDIQTRLAAYVLEPRVSVILTELRSHEYLSRVSITGAVTNPVSIPYRQGMTVLDAVLAAGGVTEFAAPDRSSLHRKSDTDVRSYSLRLDRILKQGDLSTNYKVAPGDVITVPERIL
;
A
#
# COMPACT_ATOMS: atom_id res chain seq x y z
N MET A 1 -9.91 -11.64 -84.26
CA MET A 1 -9.91 -13.11 -84.31
C MET A 1 -9.52 -13.63 -82.92
N HIS A 2 -10.47 -14.30 -82.26
CA HIS A 2 -10.35 -15.15 -81.05
C HIS A 2 -9.95 -14.44 -79.73
N SER A 3 -10.87 -14.13 -78.80
CA SER A 3 -11.75 -14.97 -77.94
C SER A 3 -11.05 -15.61 -76.73
N GLY A 4 -11.61 -15.33 -75.53
CA GLY A 4 -11.46 -16.09 -74.28
C GLY A 4 -10.41 -15.52 -73.31
N PHE A 5 -10.54 -15.61 -71.97
CA PHE A 5 -11.52 -16.27 -71.11
C PHE A 5 -11.11 -15.95 -69.63
N LEU A 6 -12.03 -16.18 -68.69
CA LEU A 6 -11.82 -16.48 -67.26
C LEU A 6 -11.54 -15.34 -66.26
N ALA A 7 -12.65 -14.93 -65.64
CA ALA A 7 -12.73 -14.54 -64.23
C ALA A 7 -12.09 -15.61 -63.32
N THR A 8 -11.35 -15.17 -62.29
CA THR A 8 -11.15 -15.95 -61.06
C THR A 8 -10.95 -15.00 -59.88
N ALA A 9 -11.87 -15.13 -58.92
CA ALA A 9 -11.81 -14.56 -57.59
C ALA A 9 -10.78 -15.32 -56.74
N ALA A 10 -9.99 -14.60 -55.95
CA ALA A 10 -9.26 -15.17 -54.82
C ALA A 10 -9.03 -14.08 -53.76
N ALA A 11 -10.04 -13.86 -52.93
CA ALA A 11 -9.90 -13.13 -51.67
C ALA A 11 -9.10 -14.01 -50.70
N LEU A 12 -7.78 -13.77 -50.60
CA LEU A 12 -6.97 -14.35 -49.54
C LEU A 12 -7.18 -13.54 -48.26
N LEU A 13 -8.03 -14.07 -47.39
CA LEU A 13 -8.12 -13.77 -45.97
C LEU A 13 -6.80 -14.18 -45.30
N LEU A 14 -5.88 -13.23 -45.14
CA LEU A 14 -4.76 -13.38 -44.22
C LEU A 14 -5.31 -13.27 -42.80
N ALA A 15 -5.52 -14.43 -42.19
CA ALA A 15 -5.80 -14.58 -40.77
C ALA A 15 -4.70 -13.90 -39.96
N ALA A 16 -5.05 -12.80 -39.30
CA ALA A 16 -4.21 -12.15 -38.31
C ALA A 16 -4.10 -13.07 -37.09
N CYS A 17 -3.00 -13.79 -36.98
CA CYS A 17 -2.57 -14.39 -35.72
C CYS A 17 -2.26 -13.25 -34.75
N ALA A 18 -3.23 -12.87 -33.92
CA ALA A 18 -2.99 -12.04 -32.75
C ALA A 18 -2.20 -12.88 -31.75
N THR A 19 -0.88 -12.73 -31.75
CA THR A 19 0.01 -13.26 -30.72
C THR A 19 -0.31 -12.54 -29.42
N THR A 20 -1.08 -13.17 -28.54
CA THR A 20 -1.21 -12.75 -27.14
C THR A 20 0.18 -12.85 -26.52
N ALA A 21 0.82 -11.71 -26.26
CA ALA A 21 2.05 -11.67 -25.50
C ALA A 21 1.81 -12.28 -24.10
N PRO A 22 2.77 -13.06 -23.56
CA PRO A 22 2.69 -13.49 -22.18
C PRO A 22 2.70 -12.25 -21.27
N ASP A 23 1.90 -12.31 -20.22
CA ASP A 23 1.63 -11.28 -19.21
C ASP A 23 2.86 -11.05 -18.31
N ASP A 24 4.05 -10.84 -18.91
CA ASP A 24 5.34 -10.56 -18.25
C ASP A 24 5.50 -9.07 -17.92
N ALA A 25 4.41 -8.30 -17.96
CA ALA A 25 4.41 -6.97 -17.39
C ALA A 25 4.48 -7.11 -15.87
N GLY A 26 5.65 -6.78 -15.29
CA GLY A 26 5.80 -6.64 -13.84
C GLY A 26 4.70 -5.73 -13.26
N PRO A 27 4.51 -5.73 -11.93
CA PRO A 27 3.46 -4.94 -11.31
C PRO A 27 3.51 -3.52 -11.87
N PRO A 28 2.38 -3.01 -12.41
CA PRO A 28 2.39 -1.65 -12.90
C PRO A 28 2.95 -0.80 -11.77
N PRO A 29 3.86 0.15 -12.05
CA PRO A 29 4.27 1.07 -11.03
C PRO A 29 2.98 1.61 -10.48
N THR A 30 2.67 1.27 -9.23
CA THR A 30 1.63 1.98 -8.50
C THR A 30 2.14 3.40 -8.60
N ALA A 31 1.51 4.20 -9.48
CA ALA A 31 1.62 5.63 -9.39
C ALA A 31 1.41 5.84 -7.91
N ALA A 32 2.43 6.37 -7.23
CA ALA A 32 2.26 6.77 -5.87
C ALA A 32 1.11 7.77 -5.97
N SER A 33 -0.12 7.30 -5.80
CA SER A 33 -1.29 8.13 -5.72
C SER A 33 -0.87 9.08 -4.63
N ALA A 34 -0.69 10.33 -5.02
CA ALA A 34 -0.26 11.40 -4.15
C ALA A 34 -1.08 11.20 -2.88
N VAL A 35 -0.38 10.82 -1.81
CA VAL A 35 -0.92 10.12 -0.63
C VAL A 35 -2.38 10.54 -0.45
N ASP A 36 -3.33 9.64 -0.72
CA ASP A 36 -4.72 9.94 -0.39
C ASP A 36 -4.69 10.39 1.08
N ALA A 37 -5.13 11.62 1.31
CA ALA A 37 -4.91 12.28 2.59
C ALA A 37 -5.37 11.33 3.70
N TYR A 38 -4.49 11.03 4.66
CA TYR A 38 -4.82 10.04 5.67
C TYR A 38 -6.04 10.52 6.46
N HIS A 39 -7.09 9.70 6.46
CA HIS A 39 -8.28 9.93 7.26
C HIS A 39 -8.10 9.19 8.57
N ILE A 40 -8.20 9.93 9.68
CA ILE A 40 -8.11 9.39 11.04
C ILE A 40 -9.18 8.33 11.20
N GLY A 41 -8.82 7.15 11.69
CA GLY A 41 -9.79 6.11 12.03
C GLY A 41 -9.89 5.86 13.52
N VAL A 42 -10.82 4.97 13.88
CA VAL A 42 -11.02 4.52 15.26
C VAL A 42 -9.77 3.82 15.78
N ASP A 43 -9.44 4.04 17.05
CA ASP A 43 -8.23 3.57 17.74
C ASP A 43 -6.90 4.26 17.35
N ASP A 44 -6.89 5.15 16.35
CA ASP A 44 -5.71 5.99 16.09
C ASP A 44 -5.37 6.85 17.29
N MET A 45 -4.08 6.99 17.60
CA MET A 45 -3.61 7.89 18.65
C MET A 45 -3.36 9.27 18.05
N VAL A 46 -4.06 10.25 18.59
CA VAL A 46 -3.98 11.64 18.15
C VAL A 46 -3.42 12.51 19.27
N GLN A 47 -2.43 13.33 18.94
CA GLN A 47 -1.92 14.40 19.78
C GLN A 47 -2.44 15.74 19.27
N VAL A 48 -3.20 16.43 20.12
CA VAL A 48 -3.62 17.81 19.91
C VAL A 48 -2.69 18.71 20.71
N SER A 49 -2.08 19.69 20.05
CA SER A 49 -1.25 20.70 20.69
C SER A 49 -1.81 22.08 20.38
N VAL A 50 -1.95 22.90 21.42
CA VAL A 50 -2.40 24.30 21.33
C VAL A 50 -1.23 25.18 21.74
N TRP A 51 -0.74 25.99 20.81
CA TRP A 51 0.40 26.87 21.04
C TRP A 51 0.13 27.80 22.23
N GLN A 52 1.13 27.95 23.12
CA GLN A 52 1.03 28.75 24.36
C GLN A 52 -0.06 28.31 25.36
N ASN A 53 -0.75 27.19 25.11
CA ASN A 53 -1.79 26.65 25.99
C ASN A 53 -1.63 25.12 26.12
N PRO A 54 -0.52 24.62 26.69
CA PRO A 54 -0.25 23.18 26.79
C PRO A 54 -1.32 22.42 27.59
N ASP A 55 -1.98 23.07 28.55
CA ASP A 55 -3.05 22.49 29.36
C ASP A 55 -4.32 22.16 28.54
N LEU A 56 -4.45 22.73 27.34
CA LEU A 56 -5.52 22.41 26.38
C LEU A 56 -5.12 21.31 25.39
N GLY A 57 -3.84 20.91 25.41
CA GLY A 57 -3.34 19.79 24.62
C GLY A 57 -3.74 18.45 25.21
N ILE A 58 -3.95 17.46 24.35
CA ILE A 58 -4.27 16.09 24.75
C ILE A 58 -3.51 15.09 23.88
N THR A 59 -3.30 13.90 24.42
CA THR A 59 -2.93 12.72 23.63
C THR A 59 -3.93 11.63 23.97
N ALA A 60 -4.77 11.24 23.01
CA ALA A 60 -5.86 10.31 23.25
C ALA A 60 -6.14 9.44 22.01
N PRO A 61 -6.64 8.22 22.20
CA PRO A 61 -7.17 7.41 21.10
C PRO A 61 -8.48 7.99 20.58
N VAL A 62 -8.75 7.80 19.29
CA VAL A 62 -10.05 8.07 18.68
C VAL A 62 -11.04 6.99 19.14
N ARG A 63 -12.12 7.40 19.80
CA ARG A 63 -13.14 6.52 20.35
C ARG A 63 -13.91 5.74 19.25
N PRO A 64 -14.64 4.67 19.60
CA PRO A 64 -15.45 3.89 18.64
C PRO A 64 -16.53 4.68 17.88
N ASP A 65 -16.97 5.81 18.42
CA ASP A 65 -17.88 6.75 17.76
C ASP A 65 -17.17 7.75 16.83
N GLY A 66 -15.84 7.65 16.70
CA GLY A 66 -15.01 8.56 15.90
C GLY A 66 -14.67 9.87 16.60
N MET A 67 -14.94 10.01 17.90
CA MET A 67 -14.73 11.26 18.63
C MET A 67 -13.42 11.28 19.42
N ILE A 68 -12.91 12.48 19.67
CA ILE A 68 -11.88 12.77 20.69
C ILE A 68 -12.40 13.83 21.66
N SER A 69 -12.05 13.73 22.93
CA SER A 69 -12.50 14.67 23.97
C SER A 69 -11.45 15.75 24.22
N VAL A 70 -11.73 16.99 23.83
CA VAL A 70 -10.80 18.13 23.94
C VAL A 70 -11.24 19.07 25.06
N PRO A 71 -10.32 19.56 25.92
CA PRO A 71 -10.66 20.50 26.99
C PRO A 71 -11.42 21.73 26.48
N LEU A 72 -12.35 22.22 27.31
CA LEU A 72 -13.24 23.38 27.06
C LEU A 72 -14.30 23.20 25.96
N ILE A 73 -14.02 22.42 24.93
CA ILE A 73 -14.94 22.24 23.80
C ILE A 73 -15.66 20.89 23.80
N GLY A 74 -15.20 19.91 24.59
CA GLY A 74 -15.81 18.59 24.68
C GLY A 74 -15.48 17.72 23.48
N ASP A 75 -16.45 16.92 23.04
CA ASP A 75 -16.24 15.93 21.98
C ASP A 75 -16.13 16.59 20.59
N VAL A 76 -15.14 16.15 19.81
CA VAL A 76 -14.81 16.62 18.46
C VAL A 76 -14.74 15.42 17.52
N GLN A 77 -15.39 15.51 16.37
CA GLN A 77 -15.32 14.47 15.33
C GLN A 77 -13.92 14.44 14.72
N ALA A 78 -13.20 13.32 14.92
CA ALA A 78 -11.89 13.06 14.35
C ALA A 78 -11.94 11.94 13.31
N GLY A 79 -12.66 10.86 13.60
CA GLY A 79 -12.84 9.72 12.71
C GLY A 79 -13.42 10.14 11.35
N GLY A 80 -12.81 9.64 10.27
CA GLY A 80 -13.16 9.96 8.89
C GLY A 80 -12.73 11.35 8.43
N ARG A 81 -11.93 12.09 9.21
CA ARG A 81 -11.38 13.41 8.83
C ARG A 81 -9.86 13.39 8.78
N THR A 82 -9.29 14.34 8.06
CA THR A 82 -7.85 14.55 8.02
C THR A 82 -7.38 15.38 9.22
N PRO A 83 -6.12 15.24 9.67
CA PRO A 83 -5.59 16.03 10.78
C PRO A 83 -5.73 17.56 10.61
N PRO A 84 -5.50 18.14 9.41
CA PRO A 84 -5.73 19.57 9.19
C PRO A 84 -7.19 20.00 9.37
N GLU A 85 -8.15 19.17 8.97
CA GLU A 85 -9.58 19.45 9.16
C GLU A 85 -9.95 19.44 10.63
N VAL A 86 -9.47 18.44 11.39
CA VAL A 86 -9.70 18.35 12.83
C VAL A 86 -9.04 19.53 13.55
N ALA A 87 -7.82 19.91 13.19
CA ALA A 87 -7.13 21.07 13.75
C ALA A 87 -7.93 22.37 13.54
N LYS A 88 -8.47 22.56 12.33
CA LYS A 88 -9.29 23.73 11.98
C LYS A 88 -10.61 23.77 12.78
N ASP A 89 -11.27 22.64 12.97
CA ASP A 89 -12.48 22.54 13.78
C ASP A 89 -12.21 22.89 15.25
N ILE A 90 -11.18 22.27 15.85
CA ILE A 90 -10.75 22.56 17.22
C ILE A 90 -10.38 24.04 17.39
N GLN A 91 -9.62 24.60 16.45
CA GLN A 91 -9.25 26.01 16.45
C GLN A 91 -10.48 26.92 16.44
N THR A 92 -11.47 26.61 15.61
CA THR A 92 -12.70 27.39 15.50
C THR A 92 -13.50 27.37 16.80
N ARG A 93 -13.61 26.20 17.44
CA ARG A 93 -14.35 26.02 18.69
C ARG A 93 -13.63 26.62 19.90
N LEU A 94 -12.29 26.54 19.95
CA LEU A 94 -11.48 27.12 21.03
C LEU A 94 -11.43 28.65 20.98
N ALA A 95 -11.72 29.27 19.84
CA ALA A 95 -11.71 30.73 19.69
C ALA A 95 -12.72 31.45 20.62
N ALA A 96 -13.72 30.73 21.15
CA ALA A 96 -14.64 31.25 22.17
C ALA A 96 -14.00 31.38 23.57
N TYR A 97 -12.87 30.71 23.81
CA TYR A 97 -12.23 30.61 25.12
C TYR A 97 -10.78 31.09 25.14
N VAL A 98 -10.10 31.05 23.98
CA VAL A 98 -8.71 31.43 23.79
C VAL A 98 -8.62 32.45 22.67
N LEU A 99 -7.85 33.51 22.87
CA LEU A 99 -7.59 34.49 21.83
C LEU A 99 -6.60 33.91 20.81
N GLU A 100 -6.99 33.87 19.53
CA GLU A 100 -6.14 33.41 18.41
C GLU A 100 -5.47 32.03 18.64
N PRO A 101 -6.22 30.96 18.96
CA PRO A 101 -5.64 29.66 19.24
C PRO A 101 -4.95 29.10 17.98
N ARG A 102 -3.71 28.67 18.10
CA ARG A 102 -3.00 27.95 17.03
C ARG A 102 -2.93 26.48 17.39
N VAL A 103 -3.68 25.68 16.66
CA VAL A 103 -3.85 24.25 16.94
C VAL A 103 -3.11 23.42 15.91
N SER A 104 -2.37 22.42 16.36
CA SER A 104 -1.80 21.37 15.52
C SER A 104 -2.29 20.02 15.99
N VAL A 105 -2.66 19.16 15.04
CA VAL A 105 -3.09 17.78 15.28
C VAL A 105 -2.11 16.86 14.59
N ILE A 106 -1.54 15.90 15.33
CA ILE A 106 -0.55 14.95 14.85
C ILE A 106 -1.03 13.55 15.20
N LEU A 107 -0.93 12.61 14.26
CA LEU A 107 -1.10 11.19 14.59
C LEU A 107 0.21 10.64 15.16
N THR A 108 0.15 10.16 16.39
CA THR A 108 1.30 9.50 17.03
C THR A 108 1.32 8.00 16.75
N GLU A 109 0.15 7.38 16.55
CA GLU A 109 0.04 5.97 16.16
C GLU A 109 -1.13 5.76 15.18
N LEU A 110 -0.89 5.02 14.10
CA LEU A 110 -1.83 4.73 13.02
C LEU A 110 -2.42 3.32 13.19
N ARG A 111 -3.23 3.12 14.23
CA ARG A 111 -3.77 1.81 14.60
C ARG A 111 -4.98 1.40 13.76
N SER A 112 -5.79 2.36 13.32
CA SER A 112 -7.03 2.10 12.59
C SER A 112 -6.80 1.50 11.19
N HIS A 113 -5.66 1.86 10.59
CA HIS A 113 -5.21 1.37 9.28
C HIS A 113 -3.97 0.46 9.42
N GLU A 114 -3.72 -0.09 10.62
CA GLU A 114 -2.51 -0.86 10.92
C GLU A 114 -2.31 -2.03 9.94
N TYR A 115 -3.36 -2.57 9.31
CA TYR A 115 -3.26 -3.67 8.33
C TYR A 115 -3.12 -3.22 6.87
N LEU A 116 -3.51 -1.98 6.54
CA LEU A 116 -3.49 -1.51 5.15
C LEU A 116 -2.11 -1.02 4.74
N SER A 117 -1.33 -0.46 5.67
CA SER A 117 0.02 0.05 5.41
C SER A 117 1.12 -0.96 5.74
N ARG A 118 0.88 -2.26 5.54
CA ARG A 118 1.89 -3.31 5.79
C ARG A 118 2.20 -4.12 4.55
N VAL A 119 3.38 -4.72 4.57
CA VAL A 119 3.81 -5.75 3.63
C VAL A 119 4.01 -7.02 4.43
N SER A 120 3.39 -8.10 4.00
CA SER A 120 3.46 -9.39 4.70
C SER A 120 4.39 -10.34 3.96
N ILE A 121 5.26 -11.02 4.69
CA ILE A 121 6.19 -12.02 4.16
C ILE A 121 5.87 -13.35 4.82
N THR A 122 5.56 -14.36 4.03
CA THR A 122 5.08 -15.67 4.49
C THR A 122 5.80 -16.83 3.80
N GLY A 123 5.64 -18.02 4.37
CA GLY A 123 6.23 -19.26 3.86
C GLY A 123 7.64 -19.51 4.39
N ALA A 124 8.51 -20.06 3.54
CA ALA A 124 9.84 -20.57 3.85
C ALA A 124 10.90 -19.46 4.04
N VAL A 125 10.60 -18.47 4.88
CA VAL A 125 11.52 -17.41 5.34
C VAL A 125 11.91 -17.63 6.81
N THR A 126 13.03 -17.03 7.24
CA THR A 126 13.53 -17.22 8.61
C THR A 126 12.50 -16.79 9.66
N ASN A 127 11.88 -15.63 9.47
CA ASN A 127 10.83 -15.10 10.34
C ASN A 127 9.66 -14.58 9.50
N PRO A 128 8.58 -15.36 9.31
CA PRO A 128 7.34 -14.86 8.72
C PRO A 128 6.83 -13.66 9.51
N VAL A 129 6.64 -12.52 8.85
CA VAL A 129 6.38 -11.24 9.53
C VAL A 129 5.57 -10.30 8.64
N SER A 130 4.77 -9.45 9.27
CA SER A 130 4.12 -8.31 8.62
C SER A 130 4.78 -7.02 9.09
N ILE A 131 5.34 -6.23 8.18
CA ILE A 131 6.14 -5.04 8.49
C ILE A 131 5.50 -3.76 7.95
N PRO A 132 5.67 -2.61 8.61
CA PRO A 132 5.14 -1.35 8.12
C PRO A 132 5.80 -0.95 6.79
N TYR A 133 4.97 -0.60 5.82
CA TYR A 133 5.41 -0.11 4.51
C TYR A 133 6.14 1.23 4.65
N ARG A 134 7.23 1.37 3.92
CA ARG A 134 7.95 2.64 3.74
C ARG A 134 8.05 2.96 2.26
N GLN A 135 7.95 4.25 1.94
CA GLN A 135 8.02 4.69 0.54
C GLN A 135 9.34 4.24 -0.11
N GLY A 136 9.23 3.61 -1.28
CA GLY A 136 10.37 3.13 -2.05
C GLY A 136 10.87 1.74 -1.67
N MET A 137 10.27 1.10 -0.66
CA MET A 137 10.58 -0.27 -0.26
C MET A 137 10.36 -1.26 -1.40
N THR A 138 11.19 -2.29 -1.45
CA THR A 138 11.20 -3.33 -2.48
C THR A 138 10.98 -4.72 -1.88
N VAL A 139 10.79 -5.72 -2.75
CA VAL A 139 10.72 -7.13 -2.37
C VAL A 139 11.98 -7.56 -1.60
N LEU A 140 13.16 -7.12 -2.04
CA LEU A 140 14.42 -7.40 -1.35
C LEU A 140 14.40 -6.87 0.09
N ASP A 141 14.00 -5.62 0.29
CA ASP A 141 13.94 -5.01 1.63
C ASP A 141 13.02 -5.80 2.57
N ALA A 142 11.88 -6.25 2.03
CA ALA A 142 10.90 -7.04 2.77
C ALA A 142 11.45 -8.41 3.20
N VAL A 143 12.11 -9.13 2.27
CA VAL A 143 12.68 -10.45 2.54
C VAL A 143 13.86 -10.36 3.51
N LEU A 144 14.68 -9.31 3.43
CA LEU A 144 15.76 -9.07 4.39
C LEU A 144 15.23 -8.78 5.79
N ALA A 145 14.13 -8.01 5.91
CA ALA A 145 13.47 -7.77 7.18
C ALA A 145 12.89 -9.06 7.81
N ALA A 146 12.50 -10.04 7.00
CA ALA A 146 12.11 -11.37 7.44
C ALA A 146 13.31 -12.28 7.82
N GLY A 147 14.55 -11.77 7.74
CA GLY A 147 15.76 -12.55 8.02
C GLY A 147 16.21 -13.46 6.88
N GLY A 148 15.76 -13.19 5.65
CA GLY A 148 16.10 -13.99 4.47
C GLY A 148 15.23 -15.24 4.28
N VAL A 149 15.55 -16.02 3.25
CA VAL A 149 14.91 -17.30 2.94
C VAL A 149 15.61 -18.44 3.67
N THR A 150 14.85 -19.49 4.01
CA THR A 150 15.40 -20.70 4.63
C THR A 150 16.11 -21.60 3.62
N GLU A 151 16.88 -22.59 4.10
CA GLU A 151 17.55 -23.59 3.25
C GLU A 151 16.58 -24.48 2.44
N PHE A 152 15.37 -24.67 2.97
CA PHE A 152 14.29 -25.46 2.35
C PHE A 152 13.45 -24.66 1.36
N ALA A 153 13.68 -23.36 1.23
CA ALA A 153 12.94 -22.51 0.32
C ALA A 153 13.15 -22.89 -1.16
N ALA A 154 12.17 -22.54 -1.98
CA ALA A 154 12.27 -22.46 -3.44
C ALA A 154 12.16 -20.99 -3.87
N PRO A 155 13.24 -20.18 -3.74
CA PRO A 155 13.16 -18.73 -3.80
C PRO A 155 12.70 -18.20 -5.16
N ASP A 156 13.06 -18.86 -6.26
CA ASP A 156 12.65 -18.47 -7.62
C ASP A 156 11.21 -18.88 -7.99
N ARG A 157 10.50 -19.58 -7.08
CA ARG A 157 9.06 -19.82 -7.19
C ARG A 157 8.24 -18.88 -6.30
N SER A 158 8.90 -17.88 -5.72
CA SER A 158 8.21 -16.93 -4.86
C SER A 158 7.32 -16.03 -5.69
N SER A 159 6.29 -15.48 -5.06
CA SER A 159 5.34 -14.60 -5.70
C SER A 159 5.01 -13.41 -4.81
N LEU A 160 4.82 -12.25 -5.45
CA LEU A 160 4.22 -11.08 -4.85
C LEU A 160 2.74 -11.06 -5.22
N HIS A 161 1.86 -11.11 -4.24
CA HIS A 161 0.43 -10.98 -4.41
C HIS A 161 0.01 -9.56 -4.05
N ARG A 162 -0.64 -8.87 -4.99
CA ARG A 162 -1.16 -7.52 -4.83
C ARG A 162 -2.66 -7.51 -5.04
N LYS A 163 -3.39 -7.00 -4.06
CA LYS A 163 -4.83 -6.77 -4.19
C LYS A 163 -5.07 -5.50 -5.03
N SER A 164 -5.87 -5.64 -6.08
CA SER A 164 -6.50 -4.55 -6.83
C SER A 164 -7.95 -4.42 -6.36
N ASP A 165 -8.67 -3.37 -6.78
CA ASP A 165 -10.06 -3.11 -6.37
C ASP A 165 -11.01 -4.31 -6.50
N THR A 166 -10.79 -5.17 -7.51
CA THR A 166 -11.69 -6.29 -7.84
C THR A 166 -11.02 -7.64 -7.92
N ASP A 167 -9.68 -7.72 -7.85
CA ASP A 167 -8.94 -8.97 -8.10
C ASP A 167 -7.58 -9.00 -7.39
N VAL A 168 -7.00 -10.19 -7.21
CA VAL A 168 -5.64 -10.36 -6.68
C VAL A 168 -4.71 -10.75 -7.83
N ARG A 169 -3.74 -9.88 -8.13
CA ARG A 169 -2.71 -10.16 -9.13
C ARG A 169 -1.47 -10.76 -8.48
N SER A 170 -0.91 -11.78 -9.12
CA SER A 170 0.31 -12.44 -8.67
C SER A 170 1.45 -12.17 -9.63
N TYR A 171 2.60 -11.76 -9.08
CA TYR A 171 3.81 -11.47 -9.83
C TYR A 171 4.92 -12.42 -9.42
N SER A 172 5.48 -13.15 -10.38
CA SER A 172 6.59 -14.08 -10.12
C SER A 172 7.85 -13.33 -9.70
N LEU A 173 8.54 -13.86 -8.69
CA LEU A 173 9.77 -13.32 -8.13
C LEU A 173 10.91 -14.32 -8.30
N ARG A 174 12.07 -13.83 -8.77
CA ARG A 174 13.32 -14.60 -8.85
C ARG A 174 14.21 -14.26 -7.66
N LEU A 175 13.78 -14.61 -6.45
CA LEU A 175 14.47 -14.20 -5.23
C LEU A 175 15.90 -14.76 -5.13
N ASP A 176 16.20 -15.94 -5.70
CA ASP A 176 17.56 -16.48 -5.66
C ASP A 176 18.51 -15.59 -6.47
N ARG A 177 18.05 -15.14 -7.65
CA ARG A 177 18.81 -14.24 -8.50
C ARG A 177 18.98 -12.85 -7.89
N ILE A 178 17.97 -12.33 -7.22
CA ILE A 178 18.06 -11.05 -6.49
C ILE A 178 19.10 -11.18 -5.36
N LEU A 179 18.98 -12.21 -4.53
CA LEU A 179 19.79 -12.36 -3.30
C LEU A 179 21.24 -12.76 -3.57
N LYS A 180 21.49 -13.62 -4.57
CA LYS A 180 22.81 -14.20 -4.82
C LYS A 180 23.53 -13.63 -6.04
N GLN A 181 22.78 -13.23 -7.07
CA GLN A 181 23.34 -12.84 -8.37
C GLN A 181 23.26 -11.32 -8.61
N GLY A 182 22.55 -10.58 -7.76
CA GLY A 182 22.33 -9.14 -7.93
C GLY A 182 21.42 -8.79 -9.11
N ASP A 183 20.67 -9.76 -9.64
CA ASP A 183 19.70 -9.54 -10.71
C ASP A 183 18.41 -8.95 -10.13
N LEU A 184 18.26 -7.64 -10.27
CA LEU A 184 17.12 -6.88 -9.73
C LEU A 184 15.90 -6.85 -10.67
N SER A 185 15.89 -7.64 -11.75
CA SER A 185 14.81 -7.62 -12.75
C SER A 185 13.42 -7.94 -12.20
N THR A 186 13.33 -8.66 -11.08
CA THR A 186 12.07 -8.94 -10.36
C THR A 186 12.03 -8.33 -8.96
N ASN A 187 12.95 -7.41 -8.66
CA ASN A 187 12.95 -6.69 -7.37
C ASN A 187 11.94 -5.54 -7.40
N TYR A 188 10.66 -5.89 -7.46
CA TYR A 188 9.59 -4.91 -7.58
C TYR A 188 9.46 -4.03 -6.34
N LYS A 189 8.96 -2.81 -6.52
CA LYS A 189 8.51 -1.97 -5.41
C LYS A 189 7.26 -2.60 -4.80
N VAL A 190 7.27 -2.74 -3.49
CA VAL A 190 6.10 -3.21 -2.74
C VAL A 190 5.12 -2.06 -2.53
N ALA A 191 3.87 -2.40 -2.28
CA ALA A 191 2.79 -1.49 -1.97
C ALA A 191 2.11 -1.89 -0.64
N PRO A 192 1.42 -0.95 0.01
CA PRO A 192 0.52 -1.24 1.12
C PRO A 192 -0.41 -2.43 0.80
N GLY A 193 -0.44 -3.45 1.66
CA GLY A 193 -1.26 -4.66 1.52
C GLY A 193 -0.63 -5.80 0.71
N ASP A 194 0.57 -5.63 0.17
CA ASP A 194 1.27 -6.68 -0.58
C ASP A 194 1.62 -7.89 0.31
N VAL A 195 1.51 -9.09 -0.27
CA VAL A 195 1.91 -10.35 0.36
C VAL A 195 2.98 -11.04 -0.49
N ILE A 196 4.17 -11.22 0.07
CA ILE A 196 5.27 -11.97 -0.53
C ILE A 196 5.24 -13.38 0.04
N THR A 197 5.00 -14.37 -0.83
CA THR A 197 4.96 -15.78 -0.44
C THR A 197 6.20 -16.50 -0.97
N VAL A 198 6.95 -17.15 -0.07
CA VAL A 198 8.11 -17.97 -0.41
C VAL A 198 7.75 -19.44 -0.20
N PRO A 199 7.55 -20.26 -1.25
CA PRO A 199 7.20 -21.67 -1.06
C PRO A 199 8.40 -22.52 -0.63
N GLU A 200 8.14 -23.63 0.04
CA GLU A 200 9.12 -24.69 0.30
C GLU A 200 9.39 -25.51 -0.97
N ARG A 201 10.59 -26.06 -1.12
CA ARG A 201 10.93 -26.97 -2.22
C ARG A 201 10.08 -28.23 -2.12
N ILE A 202 9.39 -28.58 -3.20
CA ILE A 202 8.69 -29.87 -3.28
C ILE A 202 9.77 -30.93 -3.44
N LEU A 203 9.78 -31.92 -2.55
CA LEU A 203 10.65 -33.10 -2.60
C LEU A 203 10.15 -34.11 -3.62
#